data_AF-A0A957HDA7-F1
#
_entry.id   AF-A0A957HDA7-F1
#
_cell.length_a   1.000
_cell.length_b   1.000
_cell.length_c   1.000
_cell.angle_alpha   90.00
_cell.angle_beta   90.00
_cell.angle_gamma   90.00
#
_symmetry.space_group_name_H-M   'P 1'
#
loop_
_entity.id
_entity.type
_entity.pdbx_description
1 polymer ?
#
loop_
_entity_poly.entity_id
_entity_poly.type
_entity_poly.pdbx_seq_one_letter_code
_entity_poly.pdbx_strand_id
1 'polypeptide(L)'
;IGALKSRALVAVFEDISEVAYVCHEENDDIICKVIIETALLTDEEKIIACQIAKMAGADFVKTSTGFSTGGATVEDVALMREVVGEGVGVKASGGVRNFADARAIVAAGANRIGASAGVAIAQEESGNTAEVSDNSGDGY
;
A
#
# COMPACT_ATOMS: atom_id res chain seq x y z
N ILE A 1 7.36 -7.09 11.56
CA ILE A 1 6.09 -7.19 12.34
C ILE A 1 6.31 -7.69 13.77
N GLY A 2 6.83 -8.89 14.00
CA GLY A 2 7.02 -9.41 15.38
C GLY A 2 7.77 -8.44 16.31
N ALA A 3 8.91 -7.91 15.85
CA ALA A 3 9.70 -6.92 16.59
C ALA A 3 8.92 -5.62 16.92
N LEU A 4 8.08 -5.14 16.00
CA LEU A 4 7.24 -3.97 16.24
C LEU A 4 6.22 -4.25 17.35
N LYS A 5 5.52 -5.39 17.28
CA LYS A 5 4.53 -5.78 18.29
C LYS A 5 5.17 -6.00 19.67
N SER A 6 6.41 -6.47 19.72
CA SER A 6 7.20 -6.59 20.96
C SER A 6 7.90 -5.30 21.37
N ARG A 7 7.63 -4.16 20.71
CA ARG A 7 8.23 -2.84 20.98
C ARG A 7 9.76 -2.81 20.90
N ALA A 8 10.36 -3.70 20.13
CA ALA A 8 11.79 -3.67 19.80
C ALA A 8 12.04 -2.61 18.69
N LEU A 9 11.73 -1.34 18.98
CA LEU A 9 11.64 -0.28 17.96
C LEU A 9 12.97 0.05 17.30
N VAL A 10 14.09 -0.06 18.03
CA VAL A 10 15.44 0.11 17.47
C VAL A 10 15.71 -0.93 16.38
N ALA A 11 15.37 -2.19 16.64
CA ALA A 11 15.56 -3.27 15.66
C ALA A 11 14.70 -3.05 14.40
N VAL A 12 13.49 -2.50 14.55
CA VAL A 12 12.63 -2.14 13.39
C VAL A 12 13.22 -0.98 12.60
N PHE A 13 13.78 0.02 13.28
CA PHE A 13 14.45 1.15 12.63
C PHE A 13 15.69 0.68 11.86
N GLU A 14 16.56 -0.09 12.49
CA GLU A 14 17.80 -0.61 11.89
C GLU A 14 17.47 -1.44 10.63
N ASP A 15 16.56 -2.41 10.74
CA ASP A 15 16.10 -3.27 9.63
C ASP A 15 15.63 -2.45 8.41
N ILE A 16 14.87 -1.39 8.62
CA ILE A 16 14.41 -0.53 7.52
C ILE A 16 15.55 0.35 7.00
N SER A 17 16.33 0.95 7.89
CA SER A 17 17.35 1.94 7.54
C SER A 17 18.49 1.34 6.73
N GLU A 18 18.87 0.09 7.00
CA GLU A 18 19.88 -0.63 6.22
C GLU A 18 19.42 -0.85 4.78
N VAL A 19 18.15 -1.23 4.57
CA VAL A 19 17.58 -1.41 3.23
C VAL A 19 17.43 -0.08 2.51
N ALA A 20 16.94 0.96 3.18
CA ALA A 20 16.82 2.30 2.61
C ALA A 20 18.19 2.85 2.21
N TYR A 21 19.20 2.72 3.08
CA TYR A 21 20.58 3.11 2.79
C TYR A 21 21.09 2.44 1.51
N VAL A 22 20.98 1.12 1.38
CA VAL A 22 21.46 0.39 0.19
C VAL A 22 20.67 0.75 -1.08
N CYS A 23 19.39 1.11 -0.95
CA CYS A 23 18.62 1.62 -2.08
C CYS A 23 19.22 2.93 -2.61
N HIS A 24 19.62 3.84 -1.72
CA HIS A 24 20.03 5.18 -2.11
C HIS A 24 21.56 5.35 -2.27
N GLU A 25 22.38 4.43 -1.74
CA GLU A 25 23.85 4.55 -1.68
C GLU A 25 24.50 4.87 -3.03
N GLU A 26 24.06 4.23 -4.10
CA GLU A 26 24.64 4.38 -5.45
C GLU A 26 23.71 5.15 -6.41
N ASN A 27 22.41 5.23 -6.12
CA ASN A 27 21.42 5.85 -7.00
C ASN A 27 20.12 6.24 -6.26
N ASP A 28 19.87 7.56 -6.18
CA ASP A 28 18.66 8.13 -5.56
C ASP A 28 17.34 7.79 -6.29
N ASP A 29 17.38 7.21 -7.51
CA ASP A 29 16.16 6.80 -8.24
C ASP A 29 15.54 5.50 -7.69
N ILE A 30 16.25 4.74 -6.84
CA ILE A 30 15.75 3.47 -6.30
C ILE A 30 14.82 3.72 -5.11
N ILE A 31 13.52 3.57 -5.35
CA ILE A 31 12.48 3.85 -4.35
C ILE A 31 12.25 2.67 -3.40
N CYS A 32 12.59 2.86 -2.12
CA CYS A 32 12.33 1.93 -1.01
C CYS A 32 10.89 2.08 -0.48
N LYS A 33 10.19 0.95 -0.28
CA LYS A 33 8.78 0.94 0.16
C LYS A 33 8.62 -0.05 1.30
N VAL A 34 8.23 0.43 2.48
CA VAL A 34 8.04 -0.40 3.67
C VAL A 34 6.61 -0.88 3.74
N ILE A 35 6.41 -2.20 3.69
CA ILE A 35 5.09 -2.80 3.91
C ILE A 35 4.87 -2.96 5.42
N ILE A 36 3.89 -2.28 5.98
CA ILE A 36 3.61 -2.33 7.43
C ILE A 36 2.61 -3.44 7.81
N GLU A 37 1.96 -4.06 6.82
CA GLU A 37 0.96 -5.12 6.99
C GLU A 37 -0.17 -4.74 7.99
N THR A 38 -0.97 -3.74 7.60
CA THR A 38 -1.96 -3.10 8.47
C THR A 38 -2.96 -4.05 9.11
N ALA A 39 -3.29 -5.17 8.44
CA ALA A 39 -4.21 -6.19 8.96
C ALA A 39 -3.75 -6.84 10.28
N LEU A 40 -2.47 -6.70 10.66
CA LEU A 40 -1.88 -7.27 11.88
C LEU A 40 -1.60 -6.24 12.98
N LEU A 41 -1.86 -4.96 12.69
CA LEU A 41 -1.45 -3.84 13.53
C LEU A 41 -2.66 -3.10 14.10
N THR A 42 -2.56 -2.65 15.35
CA THR A 42 -3.46 -1.63 15.89
C THR A 42 -3.14 -0.27 15.26
N ASP A 43 -4.03 0.71 15.39
CA ASP A 43 -3.77 2.05 14.86
C ASP A 43 -2.54 2.71 15.50
N GLU A 44 -2.30 2.47 16.80
CA GLU A 44 -1.08 2.90 17.47
C GLU A 44 0.17 2.27 16.83
N GLU A 45 0.14 0.96 16.55
CA GLU A 45 1.26 0.27 15.90
C GLU A 45 1.46 0.73 14.45
N LYS A 46 0.38 1.06 13.71
CA LYS A 46 0.47 1.65 12.36
C LYS A 46 1.13 3.02 12.39
N ILE A 47 0.76 3.87 13.35
CA ILE A 47 1.39 5.18 13.55
C ILE A 47 2.89 5.01 13.79
N ILE A 48 3.27 4.14 14.73
CA ILE A 48 4.67 3.90 15.06
C ILE A 48 5.44 3.33 13.87
N ALA A 49 4.87 2.37 13.14
CA ALA A 49 5.49 1.80 11.95
C ALA A 49 5.75 2.88 10.87
N CYS A 50 4.77 3.76 10.64
CA CYS A 50 4.90 4.85 9.68
C CYS A 50 5.97 5.88 10.10
N GLN A 51 6.01 6.24 11.38
CA GLN A 51 7.03 7.14 11.93
C GLN A 51 8.42 6.54 11.78
N ILE A 52 8.60 5.27 12.15
CA ILE A 52 9.90 4.59 12.03
C ILE A 52 10.32 4.50 10.56
N ALA A 53 9.43 4.08 9.66
CA ALA A 53 9.73 3.99 8.23
C ALA A 53 10.18 5.35 7.66
N LYS A 54 9.47 6.43 8.02
CA LYS A 54 9.85 7.80 7.64
C LYS A 54 11.21 8.20 8.19
N MET A 55 11.47 7.96 9.48
CA MET A 55 12.76 8.30 10.10
C MET A 55 13.91 7.48 9.51
N ALA A 56 13.66 6.25 9.12
CA ALA A 56 14.64 5.33 8.54
C ALA A 56 14.94 5.60 7.06
N GLY A 57 14.33 6.63 6.45
CA GLY A 57 14.59 7.03 5.08
C GLY A 57 13.77 6.29 4.01
N ALA A 58 12.66 5.64 4.37
CA ALA A 58 11.79 5.03 3.36
C ALA A 58 11.05 6.07 2.53
N ASP A 59 10.99 5.87 1.21
CA ASP A 59 10.28 6.75 0.28
C ASP A 59 8.76 6.54 0.33
N PHE A 60 8.32 5.33 0.68
CA PHE A 60 6.91 4.98 0.81
C PHE A 60 6.63 4.10 2.02
N VAL A 61 5.45 4.28 2.59
CA VAL A 61 4.77 3.27 3.40
C VAL A 61 3.71 2.57 2.56
N LYS A 62 3.58 1.26 2.72
CA LYS A 62 2.66 0.39 1.98
C LYS A 62 1.77 -0.39 2.93
N THR A 63 0.47 -0.46 2.65
CA THR A 63 -0.53 -1.08 3.56
C THR A 63 -0.26 -2.55 3.80
N SER A 64 -0.31 -3.39 2.74
CA SER A 64 -0.45 -4.84 2.89
C SER A 64 0.36 -5.61 1.84
N THR A 65 0.78 -6.84 2.17
CA THR A 65 1.41 -7.75 1.21
C THR A 65 0.41 -8.32 0.20
N GLY A 66 -0.85 -8.49 0.62
CA GLY A 66 -1.89 -9.21 -0.13
C GLY A 66 -2.03 -10.69 0.25
N PHE A 67 -1.26 -11.17 1.24
CA PHE A 67 -1.27 -12.56 1.71
C PHE A 67 -1.79 -12.73 3.15
N SER A 68 -2.11 -11.63 3.83
CA SER A 68 -2.67 -11.64 5.19
C SER A 68 -4.21 -11.70 5.17
N THR A 69 -4.83 -11.53 6.33
CA THR A 69 -6.29 -11.61 6.54
C THR A 69 -7.07 -10.40 6.00
N GLY A 70 -6.37 -9.32 5.61
CA GLY A 70 -6.96 -8.09 5.11
C GLY A 70 -6.06 -7.34 4.12
N GLY A 71 -6.65 -6.38 3.41
CA GLY A 71 -5.98 -5.50 2.44
C GLY A 71 -5.98 -4.04 2.89
N ALA A 72 -5.82 -3.12 1.93
CA ALA A 72 -5.95 -1.69 2.16
C ALA A 72 -7.40 -1.31 2.49
N THR A 73 -7.57 -0.44 3.50
CA THR A 73 -8.81 0.27 3.78
C THR A 73 -8.61 1.78 3.57
N VAL A 74 -9.71 2.52 3.43
CA VAL A 74 -9.68 3.99 3.31
C VAL A 74 -9.13 4.60 4.59
N GLU A 75 -9.52 4.05 5.74
CA GLU A 75 -9.13 4.51 7.06
C GLU A 75 -7.62 4.32 7.30
N ASP A 76 -7.08 3.15 6.92
CA ASP A 76 -5.64 2.89 7.04
C ASP A 76 -4.84 3.84 6.17
N VAL A 77 -5.27 4.09 4.94
CA VAL A 77 -4.58 5.01 4.02
C VAL A 77 -4.60 6.44 4.56
N ALA A 78 -5.74 6.90 5.07
CA ALA A 78 -5.87 8.23 5.65
C ALA A 78 -4.97 8.39 6.89
N LEU A 79 -4.97 7.41 7.79
CA LEU A 79 -4.10 7.38 8.97
C LEU A 79 -2.62 7.43 8.57
N MET A 80 -2.21 6.57 7.63
CA MET A 80 -0.82 6.53 7.15
C MET A 80 -0.42 7.87 6.54
N ARG A 81 -1.28 8.48 5.72
CA ARG A 81 -1.03 9.81 5.12
C ARG A 81 -0.83 10.87 6.20
N GLU A 82 -1.72 10.94 7.19
CA GLU A 82 -1.62 11.91 8.28
C GLU A 82 -0.26 11.81 8.99
N VAL A 83 0.19 10.59 9.28
CA VAL A 83 1.44 10.35 10.00
C VAL A 83 2.67 10.70 9.18
N VAL A 84 2.71 10.29 7.91
CA VAL A 84 3.92 10.47 7.09
C VAL A 84 4.04 11.87 6.49
N GLY A 85 2.93 12.61 6.37
CA GLY A 85 2.89 13.93 5.73
C GLY A 85 3.16 13.84 4.23
N GLU A 86 3.52 14.95 3.58
CA GLU A 86 3.67 14.98 2.11
C GLU A 86 5.00 14.42 1.59
N GLY A 87 6.04 14.38 2.42
CA GLY A 87 7.41 14.00 2.02
C GLY A 87 7.64 12.49 1.85
N VAL A 88 6.70 11.64 2.25
CA VAL A 88 6.76 10.19 2.08
C VAL A 88 5.47 9.72 1.42
N GLY A 89 5.62 8.84 0.44
CA GLY A 89 4.50 8.32 -0.32
C GLY A 89 3.67 7.30 0.46
N VAL A 90 2.38 7.21 0.13
CA VAL A 90 1.49 6.15 0.63
C VAL A 90 1.09 5.26 -0.53
N LYS A 91 1.34 3.95 -0.41
CA LYS A 91 0.91 2.94 -1.37
C LYS A 91 -0.16 2.02 -0.76
N ALA A 92 -1.34 2.04 -1.34
CA ALA A 92 -2.40 1.11 -0.99
C ALA A 92 -2.30 -0.17 -1.82
N SER A 93 -2.39 -1.34 -1.20
CA SER A 93 -2.45 -2.61 -1.90
C SER A 93 -3.19 -3.69 -1.12
N GLY A 94 -3.78 -4.62 -1.87
CA GLY A 94 -4.69 -5.64 -1.35
C GLY A 94 -6.12 -5.10 -1.32
N GLY A 95 -7.03 -5.75 -2.03
CA GLY A 95 -8.47 -5.42 -1.98
C GLY A 95 -8.96 -4.31 -2.91
N VAL A 96 -8.09 -3.59 -3.63
CA VAL A 96 -8.51 -2.59 -4.64
C VAL A 96 -8.84 -3.29 -5.95
N ARG A 97 -10.13 -3.40 -6.31
CA ARG A 97 -10.59 -4.27 -7.42
C ARG A 97 -11.25 -3.51 -8.57
N ASN A 98 -11.90 -2.39 -8.28
CA ASN A 98 -12.64 -1.60 -9.26
C ASN A 98 -12.25 -0.12 -9.18
N PHE A 99 -12.74 0.68 -10.12
CA PHE A 99 -12.43 2.11 -10.20
C PHE A 99 -12.94 2.91 -9.01
N ALA A 100 -14.09 2.54 -8.43
CA ALA A 100 -14.63 3.21 -7.25
C ALA A 100 -13.72 3.03 -6.03
N ASP A 101 -13.20 1.81 -5.79
CA ASP A 101 -12.23 1.53 -4.73
C ASP A 101 -10.96 2.36 -4.94
N ALA A 102 -10.45 2.39 -6.18
CA ALA A 102 -9.24 3.13 -6.54
C ALA A 102 -9.40 4.64 -6.26
N ARG A 103 -10.55 5.21 -6.65
CA ARG A 103 -10.92 6.61 -6.39
C ARG A 103 -10.97 6.91 -4.90
N ALA A 104 -11.62 6.06 -4.10
CA ALA A 104 -11.73 6.25 -2.66
C ALA A 104 -10.36 6.24 -1.97
N ILE A 105 -9.50 5.31 -2.36
CA ILE A 105 -8.14 5.17 -1.84
C ILE A 105 -7.24 6.37 -2.22
N VAL A 106 -7.35 6.88 -3.44
CA VAL A 106 -6.62 8.10 -3.85
C VAL A 106 -7.13 9.31 -3.06
N ALA A 107 -8.45 9.45 -2.89
CA ALA A 107 -9.05 10.53 -2.10
C ALA A 107 -8.63 10.47 -0.62
N ALA A 108 -8.39 9.27 -0.07
CA ALA A 108 -7.85 9.07 1.27
C ALA A 108 -6.37 9.48 1.41
N GLY A 109 -5.66 9.70 0.31
CA GLY A 109 -4.30 10.20 0.30
C GLY A 109 -3.24 9.23 -0.23
N ALA A 110 -3.59 8.11 -0.86
CA ALA A 110 -2.61 7.25 -1.52
C ALA A 110 -2.02 7.93 -2.78
N ASN A 111 -0.69 7.87 -2.94
CA ASN A 111 -0.04 8.27 -4.21
C ASN A 111 0.05 7.11 -5.20
N ARG A 112 -0.02 5.87 -4.72
CA ARG A 112 0.14 4.68 -5.56
C ARG A 112 -0.84 3.57 -5.16
N ILE A 113 -1.35 2.88 -6.16
CA ILE A 113 -2.16 1.67 -6.00
C ILE A 113 -1.35 0.46 -6.45
N GLY A 114 -1.36 -0.60 -5.65
CA GLY A 114 -0.93 -1.94 -6.06
C GLY A 114 -2.15 -2.85 -6.21
N ALA A 115 -2.54 -3.13 -7.45
CA ALA A 115 -3.67 -3.99 -7.78
C ALA A 115 -3.34 -4.92 -8.94
N SER A 116 -3.77 -6.18 -8.85
CA SER A 116 -3.73 -7.12 -9.99
C SER A 116 -4.83 -6.83 -11.02
N ALA A 117 -5.92 -6.19 -10.59
CA ALA A 117 -7.04 -5.77 -11.44
C ALA A 117 -6.77 -4.45 -12.21
N GLY A 118 -5.50 -4.04 -12.37
CA GLY A 118 -5.16 -2.72 -12.92
C GLY A 118 -5.74 -2.42 -14.30
N VAL A 119 -5.80 -3.43 -15.19
CA VAL A 119 -6.40 -3.28 -16.53
C VAL A 119 -7.91 -3.03 -16.43
N ALA A 120 -8.62 -3.80 -15.62
CA ALA A 120 -10.07 -3.64 -15.42
C ALA A 120 -10.40 -2.27 -14.81
N ILE A 121 -9.64 -1.84 -13.81
CA ILE A 121 -9.77 -0.51 -13.18
C ILE A 121 -9.61 0.61 -14.23
N ALA A 122 -8.61 0.51 -15.10
CA ALA A 122 -8.38 1.50 -16.15
C ALA A 122 -9.49 1.50 -17.22
N GLN A 123 -9.99 0.31 -17.60
CA GLN A 123 -11.10 0.19 -18.54
C GLN A 123 -12.40 0.77 -18.00
N GLU A 124 -12.71 0.51 -16.72
CA GLU A 124 -13.87 1.10 -16.03
C GLU A 124 -13.79 2.62 -15.98
N GLU A 125 -12.61 3.19 -15.68
CA GLU A 125 -12.40 4.65 -15.69
C GLU A 125 -12.68 5.27 -17.06
N SER A 126 -12.19 4.62 -18.12
CA SER A 126 -12.35 5.10 -19.49
C SER A 126 -13.73 4.80 -20.10
N GLY A 127 -14.66 4.22 -19.32
CA GLY A 127 -16.01 3.88 -19.77
C GLY A 127 -16.08 2.70 -20.75
N ASN A 128 -15.00 1.93 -20.86
CA ASN A 128 -14.88 0.81 -21.78
C ASN A 128 -15.11 -0.52 -21.04
N THR A 129 -16.30 -0.71 -20.49
CA THR A 129 -16.69 -2.02 -19.95
C THR A 129 -16.88 -2.96 -21.13
N ALA A 130 -15.99 -3.95 -21.26
CA ALA A 130 -16.14 -5.00 -22.25
C ALA A 130 -17.55 -5.61 -22.09
N GLU A 131 -18.34 -5.54 -23.16
CA GLU A 131 -19.61 -6.26 -23.23
C GLU A 131 -19.31 -7.73 -22.95
N VAL A 132 -19.91 -8.26 -21.87
CA VAL A 132 -19.93 -9.70 -21.64
C VAL A 132 -20.76 -10.28 -22.78
N SER A 133 -20.08 -10.83 -23.80
CA SER A 133 -20.74 -11.63 -24.82
C SER A 133 -21.28 -12.87 -24.12
N ASP A 134 -22.57 -12.84 -23.79
CA ASP A 134 -23.32 -14.01 -23.34
C ASP A 134 -23.31 -15.02 -24.48
N ASN A 135 -22.41 -15.99 -24.40
CA ASN A 135 -22.38 -17.11 -25.32
C ASN A 135 -23.31 -18.19 -24.78
N SER A 136 -24.61 -17.87 -24.69
CA SER A 136 -25.67 -18.85 -24.52
C SER A 136 -25.76 -19.66 -25.82
N GLY A 137 -24.87 -20.64 -25.94
CA GLY A 137 -24.87 -21.60 -27.03
C GLY A 137 -26.06 -22.54 -26.90
N ASP A 138 -27.17 -22.20 -27.56
CA ASP A 138 -28.19 -23.16 -27.93
C ASP A 138 -27.61 -24.09 -29.00
N GLY A 139 -27.04 -25.21 -28.54
CA GLY A 139 -26.55 -26.29 -29.38
C GLY A 139 -27.47 -27.50 -29.28
N TYR A 140 -28.09 -27.84 -30.42
CA TYR A 140 -28.90 -29.04 -30.71
C TYR A 140 -28.35 -30.36 -30.13
#